data_AF-A0A7V9TD35-F1
#
_entry.id   AF-A0A7V9TD35-F1
#
_cell.length_a   1.000
_cell.length_b   1.000
_cell.length_c   1.000
_cell.angle_alpha   90.00
_cell.angle_beta   90.00
_cell.angle_gamma   90.00
#
_symmetry.space_group_name_H-M   'P 1'
#
loop_
_entity.id
_entity.type
_entity.pdbx_description
1 polymer ?
#
loop_
_entity_poly.entity_id
_entity_poly.type
_entity_poly.pdbx_seq_one_letter_code
_entity_poly.pdbx_strand_id
1 'polypeptide(L)'
;LTGVADTDARRLSAEYKDYFRQLGQGIGTESRLEGMPARYKRHLGKSLLVSPEVAAGVSAENLNIVTERIDPSPQYDLVVVTNVFPYFNPTELLLALANIEAILGKGGYLIHNEARPELFALAAKQGVPVVGSRTMLIASGAGVPPLHDGVWTHRKRAGEQGPGIRGQQSF
;
A
#
# COMPACT_ATOMS: atom_id res chain seq x y z
N LEU A 1 5.53 -11.70 8.31
CA LEU A 1 5.50 -11.21 9.71
C LEU A 1 6.81 -10.50 10.11
N THR A 2 6.97 -9.29 9.55
CA THR A 2 7.68 -8.09 10.07
C THR A 2 9.19 -8.17 10.30
N GLY A 3 9.96 -7.33 9.57
CA GLY A 3 11.42 -7.16 9.74
C GLY A 3 11.85 -6.47 11.04
N VAL A 4 10.89 -6.08 11.89
CA VAL A 4 11.12 -5.57 13.24
C VAL A 4 11.22 -6.75 14.22
N ALA A 5 12.35 -6.83 14.93
CA ALA A 5 12.55 -7.86 15.95
C ALA A 5 11.69 -7.58 17.20
N ASP A 6 10.92 -8.57 17.62
CA ASP A 6 10.15 -8.56 18.87
C ASP A 6 11.11 -8.93 20.01
N THR A 7 11.60 -7.93 20.73
CA THR A 7 12.56 -8.10 21.82
C THR A 7 12.05 -7.40 23.07
N ASP A 8 12.58 -7.70 24.26
CA ASP A 8 12.15 -7.02 25.49
C ASP A 8 12.41 -5.50 25.45
N ALA A 9 13.44 -5.08 24.70
CA ALA A 9 13.76 -3.67 24.47
C ALA A 9 12.82 -2.98 23.44
N ARG A 10 12.15 -3.76 22.58
CA ARG A 10 11.22 -3.27 21.56
C ARG A 10 10.19 -4.35 21.29
N ARG A 11 9.18 -4.40 22.16
CA ARG A 11 8.12 -5.41 22.14
C ARG A 11 7.06 -4.97 21.14
N LEU A 12 6.71 -5.84 20.20
CA LEU A 12 5.61 -5.56 19.29
C LEU A 12 4.29 -5.46 20.08
N SER A 13 3.39 -4.58 19.65
CA SER A 13 2.07 -4.44 20.29
C SER A 13 1.24 -5.71 20.14
N ALA A 14 0.32 -5.96 21.08
CA ALA A 14 -0.57 -7.12 21.03
C ALA A 14 -1.45 -7.09 19.77
N GLU A 15 -2.07 -5.94 19.49
CA GLU A 15 -2.89 -5.71 18.29
C GLU A 15 -2.14 -6.05 17.00
N TYR A 16 -0.90 -5.60 16.87
CA TYR A 16 -0.07 -5.88 15.70
C TYR A 16 0.25 -7.37 15.56
N LYS A 17 0.57 -8.06 16.67
CA LYS A 17 0.79 -9.52 16.65
C LYS A 17 -0.48 -10.28 16.27
N ASP A 18 -1.62 -9.87 16.83
CA ASP A 18 -2.91 -10.53 16.63
C ASP A 18 -3.39 -10.38 15.19
N TYR A 19 -3.31 -9.16 14.63
CA TYR A 19 -3.63 -8.90 13.22
C TYR A 19 -2.89 -9.85 12.29
N PHE A 20 -1.56 -9.91 12.41
CA PHE A 20 -0.77 -10.74 11.53
C PHE A 20 -0.95 -12.24 11.77
N ARG A 21 -1.27 -12.66 12.99
CA ARG A 21 -1.62 -14.06 13.27
C ARG A 21 -2.91 -14.45 12.54
N GLN A 22 -3.95 -13.62 12.66
CA GLN A 22 -5.24 -13.84 12.00
C GLN A 22 -5.09 -13.81 10.47
N LEU A 23 -4.39 -12.81 9.94
CA LEU A 23 -4.11 -12.72 8.50
C LEU A 23 -3.31 -13.94 8.01
N GLY A 24 -2.27 -14.34 8.75
CA GLY A 24 -1.44 -15.48 8.39
C GLY A 24 -2.24 -16.79 8.32
N GLN A 25 -3.18 -17.00 9.23
CA GLN A 25 -4.08 -18.17 9.24
C GLN A 25 -4.97 -18.23 8.00
N GLY A 26 -5.34 -17.09 7.41
CA GLY A 26 -6.11 -17.04 6.17
C GLY A 26 -5.28 -17.26 4.90
N ILE A 27 -3.96 -17.09 4.96
CA ILE A 27 -3.06 -17.19 3.81
C ILE A 27 -2.44 -18.60 3.69
N GLY A 28 -2.17 -19.25 4.83
CA GLY A 28 -1.49 -20.53 4.82
C GLY A 28 -1.16 -21.06 6.21
N THR A 29 -0.16 -21.94 6.26
CA THR A 29 0.27 -22.59 7.49
C THR A 29 1.71 -22.23 7.82
N GLU A 30 1.98 -21.96 9.10
CA GLU A 30 3.36 -21.78 9.54
C GLU A 30 4.12 -23.10 9.31
N SER A 31 5.26 -23.00 8.64
CA SER A 31 6.10 -24.15 8.33
C SER A 31 7.54 -23.78 8.58
N ARG A 32 8.41 -24.76 8.82
CA ARG A 32 9.84 -24.55 8.97
C ARG A 32 10.51 -24.70 7.61
N LEU A 33 11.26 -23.69 7.17
CA LEU A 33 12.14 -23.84 6.01
C LEU A 33 13.28 -24.81 6.34
N GLU A 34 13.15 -26.05 5.86
CA GLU A 34 14.23 -27.03 5.92
C GLU A 34 15.41 -26.57 5.05
N GLY A 35 16.64 -26.83 5.49
CA GLY A 35 17.85 -26.51 4.72
C GLY A 35 18.21 -25.02 4.61
N MET A 36 17.55 -24.12 5.34
CA MET A 36 17.87 -22.69 5.27
C MET A 36 19.33 -22.39 5.69
N PRO A 37 20.13 -21.74 4.81
CA PRO A 37 21.52 -21.41 5.11
C PRO A 37 21.65 -20.60 6.41
N ALA A 38 22.69 -20.90 7.21
CA ALA A 38 22.88 -20.29 8.53
C ALA A 38 22.90 -18.75 8.49
N ARG A 39 23.43 -18.16 7.41
CA ARG A 39 23.46 -16.70 7.18
C ARG A 39 22.07 -16.05 7.13
N TYR A 40 21.04 -16.80 6.75
CA TYR A 40 19.66 -16.31 6.66
C TYR A 40 18.84 -16.62 7.91
N LYS A 41 19.26 -17.57 8.77
CA LYS A 41 18.52 -17.97 9.98
C LYS A 41 18.22 -16.80 10.92
N ARG A 42 19.11 -15.80 10.99
CA ARG A 42 18.93 -14.62 11.85
C ARG A 42 17.80 -13.69 11.38
N HIS A 43 17.47 -13.69 10.09
CA HIS A 43 16.55 -12.71 9.48
C HIS A 43 15.31 -13.35 8.83
N LEU A 44 15.38 -14.62 8.44
CA LEU A 44 14.33 -15.37 7.74
C LEU A 44 13.81 -16.56 8.57
N GLY A 45 13.95 -16.52 9.89
CA GLY A 45 13.52 -17.59 10.80
C GLY A 45 12.01 -17.87 10.82
N LYS A 46 11.20 -17.05 10.16
CA LYS A 46 9.75 -17.20 10.06
C LYS A 46 9.38 -17.56 8.63
N SER A 47 8.61 -18.62 8.45
CA SER A 47 8.16 -19.07 7.15
C SER A 47 6.70 -19.50 7.16
N LEU A 48 6.02 -19.21 6.06
CA LEU A 48 4.61 -19.52 5.84
C LEU A 48 4.53 -20.30 4.52
N LEU A 49 3.95 -21.49 4.58
CA LEU A 49 3.54 -22.22 3.38
C LEU A 49 2.20 -21.63 2.92
N VAL A 50 2.23 -20.88 1.83
CA VAL A 50 1.05 -20.24 1.24
C VAL A 50 0.16 -21.30 0.59
N SER A 51 -1.16 -21.19 0.76
CA SER A 51 -2.09 -22.13 0.12
C SER A 51 -2.04 -21.99 -1.40
N PRO A 52 -2.18 -23.10 -2.17
CA PRO A 52 -2.20 -23.02 -3.63
C PRO A 52 -3.29 -22.12 -4.19
N GLU A 53 -4.46 -22.06 -3.52
CA GLU A 53 -5.58 -21.20 -3.90
C GLU A 53 -5.22 -19.71 -3.78
N VAL A 54 -4.59 -19.31 -2.68
CA VAL A 54 -4.14 -17.92 -2.49
C VAL A 54 -3.04 -17.59 -3.50
N ALA A 55 -2.09 -18.50 -3.72
CA ALA A 55 -1.03 -18.30 -4.70
C ALA A 55 -1.58 -18.14 -6.13
N ALA A 56 -2.60 -18.92 -6.50
CA ALA A 56 -3.24 -18.83 -7.81
C ALA A 56 -4.04 -17.52 -8.00
N GLY A 57 -4.47 -16.88 -6.91
CA GLY A 57 -5.15 -15.58 -6.94
C GLY A 57 -4.22 -14.36 -7.06
N VAL A 58 -2.90 -14.56 -7.11
CA VAL A 58 -1.90 -13.47 -7.16
C VAL A 58 -1.16 -13.50 -8.48
N SER A 59 -1.20 -12.38 -9.19
CA SER A 59 -0.33 -12.11 -10.34
C SER A 59 0.69 -11.02 -9.99
N ALA A 60 1.79 -10.99 -10.73
CA ALA A 60 2.81 -9.96 -10.60
C ALA A 60 3.27 -9.54 -11.99
N GLU A 61 3.40 -8.24 -12.19
CA GLU A 61 3.89 -7.63 -13.42
C GLU A 61 4.97 -6.61 -13.06
N ASN A 62 5.96 -6.46 -13.94
CA ASN A 62 6.95 -5.39 -13.81
C ASN A 62 6.40 -4.15 -14.52
N LEU A 63 6.24 -3.06 -13.77
CA LEU A 63 5.70 -1.81 -14.27
C LEU A 63 6.40 -0.63 -13.61
N ASN A 64 6.83 0.33 -14.41
CA ASN A 64 7.23 1.65 -13.94
C ASN A 64 6.00 2.54 -13.78
N ILE A 65 5.52 2.68 -12.55
CA ILE A 65 4.33 3.48 -12.23
C ILE A 65 4.42 4.96 -12.67
N VAL A 66 5.62 5.49 -12.90
CA VAL A 66 5.82 6.88 -13.36
C VAL A 66 5.58 6.99 -14.87
N THR A 67 6.08 6.04 -15.66
CA THR A 67 6.12 6.16 -17.12
C THR A 67 5.17 5.23 -17.86
N GLU A 68 4.69 4.17 -17.20
CA GLU A 68 3.90 3.12 -17.82
C GLU A 68 2.49 3.04 -17.19
N ARG A 69 1.53 2.63 -18.02
CA ARG A 69 0.11 2.55 -17.67
C ARG A 69 -0.44 1.22 -18.16
N ILE A 70 -1.26 0.58 -17.32
CA ILE A 70 -1.98 -0.64 -17.68
C ILE A 70 -3.17 -0.26 -18.55
N ASP A 71 -3.22 -0.76 -19.79
CA ASP A 71 -4.28 -0.52 -20.77
C ASP A 71 -4.68 -1.85 -21.45
N PRO A 72 -5.95 -2.28 -21.41
CA PRO A 72 -7.10 -1.60 -20.79
C PRO A 72 -6.95 -1.46 -19.27
N SER A 73 -7.49 -0.36 -18.72
CA SER A 73 -7.46 -0.11 -17.27
C SER A 73 -8.10 -1.28 -16.50
N PRO A 74 -7.42 -1.82 -15.47
CA PRO A 74 -7.92 -2.93 -14.68
C PRO A 74 -9.05 -2.54 -13.71
N GLN A 75 -9.30 -1.24 -13.51
CA GLN A 75 -10.33 -0.71 -12.60
C GLN A 75 -10.26 -1.27 -11.18
N TYR A 76 -9.06 -1.30 -10.58
CA TYR A 76 -8.87 -1.78 -9.22
C TYR A 76 -9.72 -1.03 -8.20
N ASP A 77 -10.35 -1.76 -7.29
CA ASP A 77 -11.06 -1.18 -6.14
C ASP A 77 -10.10 -0.66 -5.06
N LEU A 78 -8.87 -1.17 -5.03
CA LEU A 78 -7.83 -0.82 -4.07
C LEU A 78 -6.45 -0.87 -4.72
N VAL A 79 -5.67 0.20 -4.54
CA VAL A 79 -4.23 0.27 -4.82
C VAL A 79 -3.50 0.55 -3.52
N VAL A 80 -2.48 -0.25 -3.20
CA VAL A 80 -1.65 -0.10 -2.00
C VAL A 80 -0.22 0.24 -2.40
N VAL A 81 0.32 1.33 -1.87
CA VAL A 81 1.66 1.83 -2.17
C VAL A 81 2.46 1.94 -0.86
N THR A 82 3.27 0.93 -0.57
CA THR A 82 4.10 0.88 0.65
C THR A 82 5.55 1.22 0.33
N ASN A 83 6.08 2.27 0.95
CA ASN A 83 7.48 2.70 0.81
C ASN A 83 7.92 2.95 -0.65
N VAL A 84 7.07 3.56 -1.49
CA VAL A 84 7.43 3.91 -2.88
C VAL A 84 7.50 5.42 -3.06
N PHE A 85 6.46 6.15 -2.63
CA PHE A 85 6.39 7.59 -2.82
C PHE A 85 7.59 8.39 -2.28
N PRO A 86 8.22 8.08 -1.13
CA PRO A 86 9.37 8.84 -0.63
C PRO A 86 10.52 8.99 -1.65
N TYR A 87 10.60 8.10 -2.64
CA TYR A 87 11.64 8.10 -3.67
C TYR A 87 11.34 9.02 -4.87
N PHE A 88 10.15 9.62 -4.93
CA PHE A 88 9.74 10.45 -6.05
C PHE A 88 9.90 11.94 -5.78
N ASN A 89 10.46 12.64 -6.77
CA ASN A 89 10.37 14.08 -6.88
C ASN A 89 8.92 14.53 -7.25
N PRO A 90 8.59 15.83 -7.19
CA PRO A 90 7.23 16.30 -7.43
C PRO A 90 6.65 15.94 -8.82
N THR A 91 7.48 15.92 -9.87
CA THR A 91 7.04 15.55 -11.22
C THR A 91 6.74 14.06 -11.32
N GLU A 92 7.64 13.23 -10.80
CA GLU A 92 7.45 11.77 -10.74
C GLU A 92 6.21 11.40 -9.93
N LEU A 93 5.99 12.09 -8.81
CA LEU A 93 4.83 11.88 -7.96
C LEU A 93 3.52 12.24 -8.67
N LEU A 94 3.49 13.34 -9.41
CA LEU A 94 2.32 13.75 -10.20
C LEU A 94 1.98 12.71 -11.27
N LEU A 95 2.99 12.24 -12.00
CA LEU A 95 2.83 11.20 -13.04
C LEU A 95 2.38 9.87 -12.45
N ALA A 96 3.00 9.43 -11.35
CA ALA A 96 2.60 8.22 -10.63
C ALA A 96 1.15 8.32 -10.14
N LEU A 97 0.73 9.45 -9.58
CA LEU A 97 -0.65 9.66 -9.15
C LEU A 97 -1.64 9.67 -10.32
N ALA A 98 -1.25 10.17 -11.49
CA ALA A 98 -2.07 10.11 -12.71
C ALA A 98 -2.29 8.65 -13.17
N ASN A 99 -1.23 7.84 -13.16
CA ASN A 99 -1.31 6.43 -13.53
C ASN A 99 -2.08 5.61 -12.48
N ILE A 100 -1.95 5.93 -11.19
CA ILE A 100 -2.75 5.30 -10.12
C ILE A 100 -4.23 5.66 -10.26
N GLU A 101 -4.55 6.93 -10.48
CA GLU A 101 -5.93 7.38 -10.73
C GLU A 101 -6.54 6.60 -11.90
N ALA A 102 -5.77 6.40 -12.96
CA ALA A 102 -6.21 5.72 -14.15
C ALA A 102 -6.58 4.25 -13.96
N ILE A 103 -5.79 3.52 -13.17
CA ILE A 103 -6.00 2.09 -12.92
C ILE A 103 -7.05 1.86 -11.83
N LEU A 104 -7.36 2.88 -11.02
CA LEU A 104 -8.43 2.82 -10.03
C LEU A 104 -9.82 2.85 -10.69
N GLY A 105 -10.68 1.95 -10.24
CA GLY A 105 -12.11 1.98 -10.52
C GLY A 105 -12.80 3.20 -9.90
N LYS A 106 -14.05 3.47 -10.31
CA LYS A 106 -14.85 4.55 -9.73
C LYS A 106 -15.07 4.30 -8.24
N GLY A 107 -14.73 5.27 -7.40
CA GLY A 107 -14.87 5.13 -5.95
C GLY A 107 -13.80 4.25 -5.28
N GLY A 108 -12.83 3.74 -6.05
CA GLY A 108 -11.72 2.93 -5.57
C GLY A 108 -10.78 3.70 -4.63
N TYR A 109 -9.98 2.95 -3.87
CA TYR A 109 -9.16 3.47 -2.80
C TYR A 109 -7.68 3.40 -3.12
N LEU A 110 -6.95 4.44 -2.73
CA LEU A 110 -5.49 4.43 -2.66
C LEU A 110 -5.07 4.45 -1.19
N ILE A 111 -4.19 3.53 -0.81
CA ILE A 111 -3.60 3.47 0.53
C ILE A 111 -2.08 3.60 0.42
N HIS A 112 -1.47 4.46 1.23
CA HIS A 112 -0.01 4.58 1.31
C HIS A 112 0.46 5.03 2.69
N ASN A 113 1.76 4.96 2.93
CA ASN A 113 2.40 5.29 4.22
C ASN A 113 3.33 6.51 4.16
N GLU A 114 2.97 7.52 3.35
CA GLU A 114 3.77 8.75 3.18
C GLU A 114 2.96 9.98 3.60
N ALA A 115 3.52 10.81 4.49
CA ALA A 115 2.86 11.93 5.14
C ALA A 115 3.12 13.30 4.48
N ARG A 116 3.58 13.34 3.22
CA ARG A 116 3.97 14.60 2.57
C ARG A 116 2.78 15.48 2.20
N PRO A 117 2.78 16.77 2.61
CA PRO A 117 1.74 17.72 2.20
C PRO A 117 1.60 17.87 0.68
N GLU A 118 2.70 17.81 -0.10
CA GLU A 118 2.59 17.93 -1.56
C GLU A 118 1.86 16.74 -2.18
N LEU A 119 2.04 15.53 -1.64
CA LEU A 119 1.32 14.35 -2.08
C LEU A 119 -0.18 14.54 -1.93
N PHE A 120 -0.64 14.99 -0.75
CA PHE A 120 -2.06 15.22 -0.51
C PHE A 120 -2.66 16.27 -1.45
N ALA A 121 -1.92 17.36 -1.70
CA ALA A 121 -2.35 18.40 -2.61
C ALA A 121 -2.43 17.90 -4.06
N LEU A 122 -1.43 17.15 -4.53
CA LEU A 122 -1.40 16.59 -5.88
C LEU A 122 -2.48 15.52 -6.06
N ALA A 123 -2.65 14.61 -5.10
CA ALA A 123 -3.67 13.56 -5.15
C ALA A 123 -5.08 14.15 -5.20
N ALA A 124 -5.36 15.20 -4.41
CA ALA A 124 -6.65 15.90 -4.45
C ALA A 124 -6.91 16.59 -5.80
N LYS A 125 -5.88 17.19 -6.42
CA LYS A 125 -5.96 17.76 -7.77
C LYS A 125 -6.23 16.70 -8.83
N GLN A 126 -5.65 15.51 -8.69
CA GLN A 126 -5.91 14.34 -9.54
C GLN A 126 -7.23 13.63 -9.23
N GLY A 127 -8.09 14.18 -8.38
CA GLY A 127 -9.41 13.58 -8.11
C GLY A 127 -9.37 12.38 -7.14
N VAL A 128 -8.27 12.18 -6.43
CA VAL A 128 -8.07 11.12 -5.42
C VAL A 128 -7.76 11.75 -4.05
N PRO A 129 -8.66 12.56 -3.47
CA PRO A 129 -8.43 13.23 -2.18
C PRO A 129 -8.30 12.23 -1.02
N VAL A 130 -7.60 12.65 0.03
CA VAL A 130 -7.54 11.93 1.29
C VAL A 130 -8.92 11.92 1.95
N VAL A 131 -9.33 10.76 2.48
CA VAL A 131 -10.60 10.55 3.19
C VAL A 131 -10.41 10.06 4.63
N GLY A 132 -9.19 9.68 5.00
CA GLY A 132 -8.86 9.32 6.36
C GLY A 132 -7.39 8.98 6.53
N SER A 133 -6.98 8.87 7.78
CA SER A 133 -5.69 8.34 8.17
C SER A 133 -5.83 7.49 9.43
N ARG A 134 -4.87 6.60 9.63
CA ARG A 134 -4.72 5.83 10.87
C ARG A 134 -3.25 5.75 11.23
N THR A 135 -2.96 5.80 12.52
CA THR A 135 -1.62 5.56 13.06
C THR A 135 -1.64 4.27 13.84
N MET A 136 -0.78 3.33 13.46
CA MET A 136 -0.67 2.02 14.10
C MET A 136 0.53 2.01 15.04
N LEU A 137 0.35 1.54 16.28
CA LEU A 137 1.47 1.21 17.17
C LEU A 137 2.03 -0.16 16.78
N ILE A 138 3.26 -0.16 16.26
CA ILE A 138 3.96 -1.39 15.88
C ILE A 138 4.69 -1.97 17.09
N ALA A 139 5.47 -1.16 17.79
CA ALA A 139 6.28 -1.62 18.92
C ALA A 139 6.53 -0.52 19.95
N SER A 140 6.71 -0.91 21.20
CA SER A 140 7.12 -0.01 22.29
C SER A 140 8.11 -0.70 23.23
N GLY A 141 8.84 0.08 24.02
CA GLY A 141 9.82 -0.45 24.97
C GLY A 141 10.26 0.62 25.96
N ALA A 142 10.77 0.20 27.12
CA ALA A 142 11.23 1.12 28.15
C ALA A 142 12.44 1.94 27.63
N GLY A 143 12.35 3.26 27.70
CA GLY A 143 13.43 4.16 27.28
C GLY A 143 13.63 4.29 25.77
N VAL A 144 12.73 3.75 24.95
CA VAL A 144 12.80 3.82 23.49
C VAL A 144 11.52 4.46 22.94
N PRO A 145 11.62 5.45 22.02
CA PRO A 145 10.44 6.00 21.37
C PRO A 145 9.59 4.90 20.72
N PRO A 146 8.26 4.93 20.91
CA PRO A 146 7.36 4.00 20.25
C PRO A 146 7.53 4.02 18.73
N LEU A 147 7.55 2.84 18.12
CA LEU A 147 7.54 2.70 16.67
C LEU A 147 6.09 2.70 16.20
N HIS A 148 5.77 3.69 15.39
CA HIS A 148 4.48 3.81 14.73
C HIS A 148 4.65 3.81 13.22
N ASP A 149 3.56 3.48 12.52
CA ASP A 149 3.44 3.75 11.10
C ASP A 149 2.11 4.46 10.83
N GLY A 150 2.15 5.41 9.90
CA GLY A 150 0.99 6.18 9.47
C GLY A 150 0.49 5.63 8.15
N VAL A 151 -0.83 5.49 8.02
CA VAL A 151 -1.47 5.03 6.79
C VAL A 151 -2.51 6.06 6.39
N TRP A 152 -2.42 6.54 5.16
CA TRP A 152 -3.35 7.49 4.57
C TRP A 152 -4.22 6.78 3.55
N THR A 153 -5.53 7.01 3.64
CA THR A 153 -6.53 6.46 2.73
C THR A 153 -7.10 7.57 1.89
N HIS A 154 -7.06 7.38 0.59
CA HIS A 154 -7.62 8.27 -0.42
C HIS A 154 -8.73 7.55 -1.16
N ARG A 155 -9.68 8.31 -1.71
CA ARG A 155 -10.77 7.75 -2.51
C ARG A 155 -10.89 8.49 -3.83
N LYS A 156 -10.85 7.77 -4.94
CA LYS A 156 -11.12 8.33 -6.26
C LYS A 156 -12.55 8.83 -6.30
N ARG A 157 -12.74 10.09 -6.68
CA ARG A 157 -14.08 10.67 -6.85
C ARG A 157 -14.82 9.83 -7.89
N ALA A 158 -16.04 9.39 -7.57
CA ALA A 158 -16.96 8.92 -8.59
C ALA A 158 -17.25 10.15 -9.46
N GLY A 159 -16.74 10.17 -10.69
CA GLY A 159 -16.74 11.39 -11.50
C GLY A 159 -18.11 12.06 -11.53
N GLU A 160 -18.18 13.31 -11.04
CA GLU A 160 -19.13 14.25 -11.62
C GLU A 160 -18.67 14.46 -13.07
N GLN A 161 -19.57 14.26 -14.02
CA GLN A 161 -19.34 14.72 -15.37
C GLN A 161 -19.06 16.22 -15.29
N GLY A 162 -17.82 16.64 -15.53
CA GLY A 162 -17.53 18.05 -15.79
C GLY A 162 -18.47 18.53 -16.90
N PRO A 163 -18.99 19.78 -16.84
CA PRO A 163 -19.98 20.24 -17.79
C PRO A 163 -19.43 20.04 -19.20
N GLY A 164 -20.07 19.15 -19.96
CA GLY A 164 -19.72 18.90 -21.34
C GLY A 164 -19.72 20.25 -22.05
N ILE A 165 -18.58 20.59 -22.66
CA ILE A 165 -18.50 21.72 -23.57
C ILE A 165 -19.44 21.36 -24.72
N ARG A 166 -20.70 21.80 -24.63
CA ARG A 166 -21.59 21.86 -25.78
C ARG A 166 -20.94 22.86 -26.72
N GLY A 167 -20.37 22.35 -27.81
CA GLY A 167 -20.01 23.17 -28.94
C GLY A 167 -21.24 23.95 -29.37
N GLN A 168 -21.24 25.26 -29.12
CA GLN A 168 -22.01 26.19 -29.94
C GLN A 168 -21.34 26.18 -31.31
N GLN A 169 -21.93 25.45 -32.25
CA GLN A 169 -21.79 25.82 -33.65
C GLN A 169 -22.91 26.79 -33.97
N SER A 170 -22.53 28.05 -34.16
CA SER A 170 -23.30 29.01 -34.93
C SER A 170 -23.17 28.64 -36.40
N PHE A 171 -24.29 28.42 -37.08
CA PHE A 171 -24.59 28.90 -38.44
C PHE A 171 -26.12 28.98 -38.57
#